data_AF-A0A2Z5QZG3-F1
#
_entry.id   AF-A0A2Z5QZG3-F1
#
_cell.length_a   1.000
_cell.length_b   1.000
_cell.length_c   1.000
_cell.angle_alpha   90.00
_cell.angle_beta   90.00
_cell.angle_gamma   90.00
#
_symmetry.space_group_name_H-M   'P 1'
#
loop_
_entity.id
_entity.type
_entity.pdbx_description
1 polymer ?
#
loop_
_entity_poly.entity_id
_entity_poly.type
_entity_poly.pdbx_seq_one_letter_code
_entity_poly.pdbx_strand_id
1 'polypeptide(L)'
;MVTDFAPVDLVLQRLGRLHRHERDDSERPKEYLSPICYVRGIETFGSEAQVPEFPKGSRLVYEPAILLSSYARLLPYFAGKTLRIPADMSGLVQEAYKECPEYPEAWDGVYKEAREESDKHQKCASVMAESFLLKRPQNQQQSWQT
;
A
#
# COMPACT_ATOMS: atom_id res chain seq x y z
N MET A 1 4.99 11.81 12.68
CA MET A 1 5.66 11.43 11.41
C MET A 1 4.99 12.16 10.26
N VAL A 2 5.73 12.43 9.19
CA VAL A 2 5.15 12.90 7.92
C VAL A 2 5.64 11.96 6.81
N THR A 3 4.74 11.52 5.93
CA THR A 3 5.07 10.66 4.78
C THR A 3 4.28 11.06 3.55
N ASP A 4 4.86 10.93 2.35
CA ASP A 4 4.06 10.92 1.13
C ASP A 4 3.22 9.63 1.07
N PHE A 5 2.08 9.70 0.39
CA PHE A 5 1.19 8.59 0.15
C PHE A 5 1.89 7.52 -0.71
N ALA A 6 1.63 6.26 -0.37
CA ALA A 6 2.21 5.07 -0.98
C ALA A 6 1.21 3.91 -0.80
N PRO A 7 1.45 2.75 -1.42
CA PRO A 7 0.73 1.52 -1.09
C PRO A 7 0.62 1.29 0.43
N VAL A 8 -0.51 0.75 0.88
CA VAL A 8 -0.88 0.71 2.31
C VAL A 8 0.13 -0.06 3.14
N ASP A 9 0.72 -1.11 2.60
CA ASP A 9 1.79 -1.89 3.23
C ASP A 9 3.02 -1.03 3.50
N LEU A 10 3.45 -0.22 2.53
CA LEU A 10 4.59 0.70 2.69
C LEU A 10 4.29 1.82 3.68
N VAL A 11 3.06 2.35 3.68
CA VAL A 11 2.62 3.32 4.70
C VAL A 11 2.68 2.69 6.08
N LEU A 12 2.17 1.47 6.25
CA LEU A 12 2.19 0.73 7.52
C LEU A 12 3.62 0.37 7.96
N GLN A 13 4.52 0.02 7.03
CA GLN A 13 5.94 -0.21 7.32
C GLN A 13 6.61 1.07 7.83
N ARG A 14 6.32 2.22 7.23
CA ARG A 14 6.82 3.53 7.70
C ARG A 14 6.25 3.85 9.08
N LEU A 15 4.94 3.62 9.29
CA LEU A 15 4.26 3.75 10.58
C LEU A 15 4.88 2.89 11.68
N GLY A 16 5.46 1.72 11.36
CA GLY A 16 6.18 0.89 12.33
C GLY A 16 7.41 1.56 12.97
N ARG A 17 7.84 2.72 12.46
CA ARG A 17 8.88 3.57 13.06
C ARG A 17 8.32 4.64 13.99
N LEU A 18 7.00 4.92 13.92
CA LEU A 18 6.33 5.85 14.82
C LEU A 18 6.26 5.26 16.21
N HIS A 19 6.87 5.93 17.18
CA HIS A 19 6.78 5.53 18.58
C HIS A 19 7.15 4.04 18.79
N ARG A 20 8.06 3.51 17.96
CA ARG A 20 8.43 2.08 17.90
C ARG A 20 8.89 1.51 19.24
N HIS A 21 9.52 2.35 20.05
CA HIS A 21 9.98 1.99 21.38
C HIS A 21 9.03 2.56 22.41
N GLU A 22 8.58 1.70 23.32
CA GLU A 22 7.94 2.13 24.56
C GLU A 22 8.93 3.02 25.32
N ARG A 23 8.44 4.20 25.69
CA ARG A 23 9.17 5.24 26.41
C ARG A 23 8.20 5.88 27.37
N ASP A 24 8.71 6.38 28.48
CA ASP A 24 7.91 7.17 29.41
C ASP A 24 7.42 8.44 28.72
N ASP A 25 6.20 8.90 29.06
CA ASP A 25 5.61 10.11 28.51
C ASP A 25 6.48 11.35 28.78
N SER A 26 7.26 11.35 29.87
CA SER A 26 8.23 12.41 30.19
C SER A 26 9.38 12.52 29.20
N GLU A 27 9.68 11.47 28.42
CA GLU A 27 10.74 11.49 27.40
C GLU A 27 10.26 12.04 26.06
N ARG A 28 8.98 12.38 25.93
CA ARG A 28 8.39 12.97 24.73
C ARG A 28 7.87 14.38 25.02
N PRO A 29 8.05 15.35 24.12
CA PRO A 29 7.35 16.61 24.22
C PRO A 29 5.83 16.39 24.27
N LYS A 30 5.12 17.23 25.04
CA LYS A 30 3.68 17.06 25.31
C LYS A 30 2.85 17.00 24.04
N GLU A 31 3.28 17.73 23.01
CA GLU A 31 2.67 17.80 21.69
C GLU A 31 2.76 16.50 20.89
N TYR A 32 3.65 15.58 21.29
CA TYR A 32 3.94 14.31 20.59
C TYR A 32 3.73 13.07 21.48
N LEU A 33 2.90 13.16 22.52
CA LEU A 33 2.51 11.99 23.30
C LEU A 33 1.67 11.02 22.46
N SER A 34 0.76 11.56 21.64
CA SER A 34 -0.06 10.76 20.73
C SER A 34 0.68 10.47 19.41
N PRO A 35 0.74 9.20 18.97
CA PRO A 35 1.36 8.85 17.68
C PRO A 35 0.49 9.35 16.52
N ILE A 36 0.89 10.46 15.88
CA ILE A 36 0.22 11.01 14.70
C ILE A 36 1.12 10.87 13.47
N CYS A 37 0.53 10.43 12.37
CA CYS A 37 1.16 10.41 11.05
C CYS A 37 0.39 11.31 10.09
N TYR A 38 1.07 12.30 9.54
CA TYR A 38 0.54 13.16 8.49
C TYR A 38 0.90 12.56 7.14
N VAL A 39 -0.11 12.34 6.31
CA VAL A 39 0.04 11.83 4.95
C VAL A 39 -0.07 13.02 3.99
N ARG A 40 0.92 13.18 3.12
CA ARG A 40 0.97 14.16 2.03
C ARG A 40 1.12 13.45 0.68
N GLY A 41 1.39 14.18 -0.40
CA GLY A 41 1.62 13.56 -1.72
C GLY A 41 0.34 13.10 -2.40
N ILE A 42 -0.73 13.87 -2.23
CA ILE A 42 -2.04 13.74 -2.88
C ILE A 42 -2.34 15.11 -3.48
N GLU A 43 -2.60 15.18 -4.79
CA GLU A 43 -2.92 16.43 -5.50
C GLU A 43 -4.38 16.82 -5.26
N THR A 44 -5.27 15.84 -5.40
CA THR A 44 -6.70 15.97 -5.12
C THR A 44 -7.11 14.93 -4.10
N PHE A 45 -7.65 15.36 -2.95
CA PHE A 45 -8.11 14.45 -1.92
C PHE A 45 -9.37 13.70 -2.38
N GLY A 46 -9.31 12.38 -2.32
CA GLY A 46 -10.45 11.53 -2.65
C GLY A 46 -11.48 11.46 -1.53
N SER A 47 -12.71 11.12 -1.89
CA SER A 47 -13.85 10.85 -1.03
C SER A 47 -14.73 9.77 -1.67
N GLU A 48 -15.85 9.41 -1.03
CA GLU A 48 -16.84 8.48 -1.62
C GLU A 48 -17.33 8.92 -3.01
N ALA A 49 -17.31 10.22 -3.32
CA ALA A 49 -17.77 10.77 -4.59
C ALA A 49 -16.64 11.31 -5.50
N GLN A 50 -15.42 11.45 -4.98
CA GLN A 50 -14.29 12.07 -5.70
C GLN A 50 -13.11 11.11 -5.74
N VAL A 51 -12.58 10.85 -6.93
CA VAL A 51 -11.38 10.03 -7.10
C VAL A 51 -10.15 10.83 -6.63
N PRO A 52 -9.24 10.24 -5.83
CA PRO A 52 -8.00 10.91 -5.46
C PRO A 52 -7.04 10.99 -6.66
N GLU A 53 -6.30 12.08 -6.73
CA GLU A 53 -5.23 12.25 -7.72
C GLU A 53 -3.87 12.24 -7.04
N PHE A 54 -2.91 11.54 -7.65
CA PHE A 54 -1.56 11.39 -7.11
C PHE A 54 -0.54 12.12 -7.98
N PRO A 55 0.48 12.76 -7.37
CA PRO A 55 1.55 13.41 -8.09
C PRO A 55 2.19 12.51 -9.13
N LYS A 56 2.57 13.10 -10.27
CA LYS A 56 3.24 12.37 -11.37
C LYS A 56 4.44 11.56 -10.86
N GLY A 57 5.23 12.11 -9.94
CA GLY A 57 6.38 11.41 -9.34
C GLY A 57 5.97 10.12 -8.62
N SER A 58 4.88 10.13 -7.87
CA SER A 58 4.35 8.94 -7.19
C SER A 58 3.86 7.89 -8.19
N ARG A 59 3.15 8.31 -9.24
CA ARG A 59 2.62 7.43 -10.29
C ARG A 59 3.70 6.80 -11.18
N LEU A 60 4.90 7.37 -11.21
CA LEU A 60 6.07 6.77 -11.89
C LEU A 60 6.74 5.68 -11.05
N VAL A 61 6.53 5.67 -9.74
CA VAL A 61 7.15 4.72 -8.80
C VAL A 61 6.18 3.62 -8.39
N TYR A 62 4.89 3.96 -8.26
CA TYR A 62 3.83 3.06 -7.82
C TYR A 62 2.72 3.00 -8.87
N GLU A 63 2.28 1.77 -9.17
CA GLU A 63 1.16 1.54 -10.09
C GLU A 63 -0.12 2.23 -9.59
N PRO A 64 -0.88 2.93 -10.46
CA PRO A 64 -2.08 3.67 -10.03
C PRO A 64 -3.15 2.80 -9.36
N ALA A 65 -3.33 1.55 -9.80
CA ALA A 65 -4.35 0.65 -9.26
C ALA A 65 -4.15 0.38 -7.76
N ILE A 66 -2.90 0.09 -7.33
CA ILE A 66 -2.62 -0.18 -5.91
C ILE A 66 -2.66 1.09 -5.06
N LEU A 67 -2.35 2.26 -5.64
CA LEU A 67 -2.53 3.54 -4.95
C LEU A 67 -4.02 3.81 -4.67
N LEU A 68 -4.89 3.60 -5.66
CA LEU A 68 -6.33 3.78 -5.52
C LEU A 68 -6.92 2.81 -4.50
N SER A 69 -6.63 1.51 -4.59
CA SER A 69 -7.15 0.53 -3.63
C SER A 69 -6.65 0.81 -2.22
N SER A 70 -5.37 1.15 -2.05
CA SER A 70 -4.80 1.55 -0.76
C SER A 70 -5.50 2.79 -0.19
N TYR A 71 -5.78 3.78 -1.03
CA TYR A 71 -6.43 5.02 -0.58
C TYR A 71 -7.86 4.74 -0.16
N ALA A 72 -8.61 3.90 -0.91
CA ALA A 72 -9.95 3.47 -0.53
C ALA A 72 -9.98 2.82 0.85
N ARG A 73 -9.00 1.95 1.17
CA ARG A 73 -8.93 1.29 2.49
C ARG A 73 -8.55 2.27 3.62
N LEU A 74 -7.82 3.33 3.31
CA LEU A 74 -7.37 4.33 4.29
C LEU A 74 -8.36 5.49 4.49
N LEU A 75 -9.35 5.67 3.60
CA LEU A 75 -10.39 6.71 3.69
C LEU A 75 -11.00 6.85 5.09
N PRO A 76 -11.46 5.77 5.77
CA PRO A 76 -12.06 5.89 7.10
C PRO A 76 -11.08 6.46 8.15
N TYR A 77 -9.79 6.20 8.00
CA TYR A 77 -8.74 6.65 8.93
C TYR A 77 -8.40 8.12 8.71
N PHE A 78 -8.45 8.60 7.45
CA PHE A 78 -8.38 10.03 7.16
C PHE A 78 -9.59 10.80 7.72
N ALA A 79 -10.74 10.14 7.86
CA ALA A 79 -11.93 10.67 8.51
C ALA A 79 -11.92 10.57 10.05
N GLY A 80 -10.81 10.12 10.66
CA GLY A 80 -10.63 10.10 12.12
C GLY A 80 -10.85 8.74 12.79
N LYS A 81 -11.06 7.65 12.04
CA LYS A 81 -11.04 6.30 12.61
C LYS A 81 -9.66 6.00 13.21
N THR A 82 -9.62 5.53 14.46
CA THR A 82 -8.38 5.09 15.09
C THR A 82 -7.82 3.84 14.41
N LEU A 83 -6.54 3.91 14.03
CA LEU A 83 -5.78 2.77 13.52
C LEU A 83 -5.15 1.99 14.68
N ARG A 84 -5.49 0.71 14.82
CA ARG A 84 -4.91 -0.18 15.83
C ARG A 84 -3.82 -1.03 15.21
N ILE A 85 -2.61 -0.91 15.73
CA ILE A 85 -1.44 -1.66 15.29
C ILE A 85 -1.07 -2.67 16.39
N PRO A 86 -0.87 -3.96 16.07
CA PRO A 86 -0.86 -4.58 14.74
C PRO A 86 -2.24 -5.06 14.23
N ALA A 87 -3.29 -4.99 15.06
CA ALA A 87 -4.57 -5.66 14.82
C ALA A 87 -5.20 -5.37 13.44
N ASP A 88 -5.15 -4.12 12.98
CA ASP A 88 -5.79 -3.73 11.72
C ASP A 88 -4.86 -3.90 10.49
N MET A 89 -3.55 -4.16 10.68
CA MET A 89 -2.56 -4.16 9.60
C MET A 89 -2.84 -5.23 8.54
N SER A 90 -3.00 -6.49 8.96
CA SER A 90 -3.19 -7.61 8.04
C SER A 90 -4.45 -7.43 7.20
N GLY A 91 -5.55 -7.00 7.83
CA GLY A 91 -6.80 -6.72 7.13
C GLY A 91 -6.63 -5.62 6.08
N LEU A 92 -6.02 -4.49 6.45
CA LEU A 92 -5.81 -3.39 5.50
C LEU A 92 -4.98 -3.78 4.29
N VAL A 93 -3.89 -4.51 4.51
CA VAL A 93 -3.02 -4.98 3.42
C VAL A 93 -3.77 -5.99 2.54
N GLN A 94 -4.38 -7.02 3.12
CA GLN A 94 -5.09 -8.03 2.33
C GLN A 94 -6.20 -7.41 1.48
N GLU A 95 -7.01 -6.53 2.06
CA GLU A 95 -8.12 -5.89 1.33
C GLU A 95 -7.65 -4.97 0.20
N ALA A 96 -6.52 -4.26 0.36
CA ALA A 96 -5.99 -3.40 -0.69
C ALA A 96 -5.38 -4.19 -1.87
N TYR A 97 -4.88 -5.40 -1.62
CA TYR A 97 -4.21 -6.26 -2.61
C TYR A 97 -5.08 -7.38 -3.17
N LYS A 98 -6.38 -7.44 -2.79
CA LYS A 98 -7.33 -8.37 -3.41
C LYS A 98 -7.39 -8.17 -4.92
N GLU A 99 -7.73 -9.24 -5.62
CA GLU A 99 -7.93 -9.20 -7.08
C GLU A 99 -9.01 -8.19 -7.46
N CYS A 100 -10.12 -8.23 -6.73
CA CYS A 100 -11.23 -7.27 -6.81
C CYS A 100 -11.35 -6.54 -5.46
N PRO A 101 -10.56 -5.49 -5.21
CA PRO A 101 -10.69 -4.72 -3.98
C PRO A 101 -11.95 -3.86 -4.03
N GLU A 102 -12.49 -3.56 -2.86
CA GLU A 102 -13.61 -2.65 -2.73
C GLU A 102 -13.15 -1.19 -2.79
N TYR A 103 -13.87 -0.38 -3.55
CA TYR A 103 -13.67 1.06 -3.68
C TYR A 103 -15.03 1.74 -3.93
N PRO A 104 -15.16 3.06 -3.71
CA PRO A 104 -16.41 3.78 -3.98
C PRO A 104 -16.83 3.66 -5.44
N GLU A 105 -18.13 3.49 -5.71
CA GLU A 105 -18.68 3.28 -7.07
C GLU A 105 -18.28 4.40 -8.05
N ALA A 106 -18.18 5.64 -7.55
CA ALA A 106 -17.75 6.80 -8.34
C ALA A 106 -16.35 6.63 -8.95
N TRP A 107 -15.53 5.70 -8.45
CA TRP A 107 -14.16 5.48 -8.91
C TRP A 107 -14.05 4.39 -9.97
N ASP A 108 -15.14 3.68 -10.27
CA ASP A 108 -15.11 2.46 -11.07
C ASP A 108 -14.43 2.62 -12.44
N GLY A 109 -14.73 3.71 -13.16
CA GLY A 109 -14.08 3.99 -14.44
C GLY A 109 -12.56 4.16 -14.32
N VAL A 110 -12.12 5.00 -13.37
CA VAL A 110 -10.69 5.29 -13.18
C VAL A 110 -9.94 4.06 -12.65
N TYR A 111 -10.55 3.30 -11.74
CA TYR A 111 -9.95 2.10 -11.20
C TYR A 111 -9.80 1.01 -12.27
N LYS A 112 -10.83 0.78 -13.09
CA LYS A 112 -10.77 -0.20 -14.18
C LYS A 112 -9.67 0.13 -15.19
N GLU A 113 -9.58 1.38 -15.64
CA GLU A 113 -8.51 1.83 -16.54
C GLU A 113 -7.12 1.60 -15.92
N ALA A 114 -6.93 2.00 -14.66
CA ALA A 114 -5.69 1.77 -13.93
C ALA A 114 -5.35 0.27 -13.79
N ARG A 115 -6.37 -0.58 -13.59
CA ARG A 115 -6.18 -2.02 -13.45
C ARG A 115 -5.79 -2.67 -14.77
N GLU A 116 -6.45 -2.31 -15.85
CA GLU A 116 -6.11 -2.80 -17.19
C GLU A 116 -4.66 -2.49 -17.56
N GLU A 117 -4.18 -1.29 -17.22
CA GLU A 117 -2.80 -0.91 -17.46
C GLU A 117 -1.81 -1.71 -16.59
N SER A 118 -2.12 -1.88 -15.30
CA SER A 118 -1.33 -2.72 -14.40
C SER A 118 -1.26 -4.18 -14.89
N ASP A 119 -2.35 -4.72 -15.41
CA ASP A 119 -2.40 -6.10 -15.95
C ASP A 119 -1.55 -6.22 -17.23
N LYS A 120 -1.55 -5.20 -18.11
CA LYS A 120 -0.65 -5.17 -19.28
C LYS A 120 0.80 -5.12 -18.86
N HIS A 121 1.16 -4.25 -17.93
CA HIS A 121 2.52 -4.15 -17.38
C HIS A 121 2.97 -5.49 -16.78
N GLN A 122 2.11 -6.13 -16.00
CA GLN A 122 2.41 -7.43 -15.39
C GLN A 122 2.61 -8.53 -16.43
N LYS A 123 1.76 -8.58 -17.48
CA LYS A 123 1.91 -9.53 -18.59
C LYS A 123 3.23 -9.30 -19.33
N CYS A 124 3.55 -8.05 -19.69
CA CYS A 124 4.81 -7.71 -20.33
C CYS A 124 6.03 -8.07 -19.47
N ALA A 125 5.98 -7.76 -18.17
CA ALA A 125 7.05 -8.10 -17.22
C ALA A 125 7.23 -9.63 -17.11
N SER A 126 6.15 -10.40 -17.07
CA SER A 126 6.19 -11.86 -17.04
C SER A 126 6.86 -12.43 -18.30
N VAL A 127 6.53 -11.92 -19.49
CA VAL A 127 7.14 -12.37 -20.75
C VAL A 127 8.63 -12.02 -20.78
N MET A 128 9.00 -10.80 -20.40
CA MET A 128 10.41 -10.37 -20.37
C MET A 128 11.22 -11.19 -19.36
N ALA A 129 10.62 -11.54 -18.22
CA ALA A 129 11.29 -12.34 -17.20
C ALA A 129 11.77 -13.70 -17.74
N GLU A 130 11.07 -14.32 -18.70
CA GLU A 130 11.51 -15.59 -19.31
C GLU A 130 12.90 -15.50 -19.96
N SER A 131 13.29 -14.30 -20.43
CA SER A 131 14.61 -14.07 -21.03
C SER A 131 15.73 -13.83 -20.00
N PHE A 132 15.39 -13.41 -18.78
CA PHE A 132 16.36 -13.04 -17.73
C PHE A 132 16.42 -14.02 -16.56
N LEU A 133 15.40 -14.86 -16.38
CA LEU A 133 15.34 -15.81 -15.28
C LEU A 133 16.36 -16.94 -15.49
N LEU A 134 17.05 -17.29 -14.39
CA LEU A 134 17.80 -18.54 -14.33
C LEU A 134 16.84 -19.72 -14.54
N LYS A 135 17.36 -20.81 -15.14
CA LYS A 135 16.59 -22.04 -15.30
C LYS A 135 16.02 -22.46 -13.94
N ARG A 136 14.74 -22.84 -13.94
CA ARG A 136 14.10 -23.37 -12.73
C ARG A 136 14.96 -24.50 -12.15
N PRO A 137 15.19 -24.52 -10.82
CA PRO A 137 15.96 -25.58 -10.21
C PRO A 137 15.32 -26.92 -10.58
N GLN A 138 16.13 -27.82 -11.14
CA GLN A 138 15.69 -29.19 -11.35
C GLN A 138 15.60 -29.84 -9.97
N ASN A 139 14.44 -30.41 -9.64
CA ASN A 139 14.27 -31.24 -8.44
C ASN A 139 15.19 -32.45 -8.55
N GLN A 140 16.45 -32.32 -8.14
CA GLN A 140 17.29 -33.46 -7.83
C GLN A 140 16.79 -34.00 -6.50
N GLN A 141 15.92 -35.01 -6.55
CA GLN A 141 15.73 -35.92 -5.44
C GLN A 141 17.08 -36.63 -5.20
N GLN A 142 18.00 -35.98 -4.48
CA GLN A 142 19.07 -36.69 -3.81
C GLN A 142 18.42 -37.46 -2.68
N SER A 143 18.12 -38.73 -2.94
CA SER A 143 17.86 -39.71 -1.89
C SER A 143 19.12 -39.80 -1.03
N TRP A 144 19.10 -39.21 0.15
CA TRP A 144 20.07 -39.50 1.18
C TRP A 144 19.85 -40.95 1.64
N GLN A 145 20.62 -41.89 1.07
CA GLN A 145 20.72 -43.24 1.64
C GLN A 145 21.77 -43.19 2.75
N THR A 146 21.30 -43.33 3.99
CA THR A 146 22.07 -43.66 5.19
C THR A 146 22.62 -45.07 5.15
#